data_AF-A0A433BK81-F1
#
_entry.id   AF-A0A433BK81-F1
#
_cell.length_a   1.000
_cell.length_b   1.000
_cell.length_c   1.000
_cell.angle_alpha   90.00
_cell.angle_beta   90.00
_cell.angle_gamma   90.00
#
_symmetry.space_group_name_H-M   'P 1'
#
loop_
_entity.id
_entity.type
_entity.pdbx_description
1 polymer ?
#
loop_
_entity_poly.entity_id
_entity_poly.type
_entity_poly.pdbx_seq_one_letter_code
_entity_poly.pdbx_strand_id
1 'polypeptide(L)'
;MSGLDDCTAAPTTLLRHPHHIIQKPPVVLLSPYPHTRNTRMAHQQHQQQQRLKPAHEIYARLIWDTQIAPDGLFTVGYEDRFLGVMEATRAEFEEAEIPYHRIRYFKNSAGDMLWNREQRLDTITTRTPATQSPPTDDEKGDEKANSPSAQEDSEPTHGHALTTGHKAKKAVLKEKRQRALQQQRESARGEKEEEERAEREHEEVREAKLEEVEERIRRFQTVLKKQEGDGGGETKEMVGGLD
;
A
#
# COMPACT_ATOMS: atom_id res chain seq x y z
N MET A 1 13.84 82.27 -19.05
CA MET A 1 13.11 81.48 -20.06
C MET A 1 11.79 81.12 -19.40
N SER A 2 10.80 82.01 -19.34
CA SER A 2 10.08 82.59 -20.49
C SER A 2 9.60 81.45 -21.39
N GLY A 3 8.32 81.13 -21.54
CA GLY A 3 7.07 81.71 -21.07
C GLY A 3 5.93 81.14 -21.93
N LEU A 4 4.71 81.65 -21.67
CA LEU A 4 3.65 81.90 -22.68
C LEU A 4 2.82 80.64 -23.06
N ASP A 5 1.48 80.61 -23.11
CA ASP A 5 0.40 81.61 -23.15
C ASP A 5 -0.86 80.91 -22.55
N ASP A 6 -1.72 81.50 -21.72
CA ASP A 6 -2.65 82.63 -21.89
C ASP A 6 -4.01 82.27 -22.52
N CYS A 7 -5.09 82.76 -21.88
CA CYS A 7 -6.43 83.06 -22.42
C CYS A 7 -7.29 81.90 -23.01
N THR A 8 -8.62 81.88 -23.04
CA THR A 8 -9.75 82.72 -22.57
C THR A 8 -11.02 81.98 -23.04
N ALA A 9 -12.16 82.23 -22.37
CA ALA A 9 -13.56 82.14 -22.84
C ALA A 9 -14.47 81.12 -22.14
N ALA A 10 -15.41 81.67 -21.37
CA ALA A 10 -16.70 81.08 -20.97
C ALA A 10 -17.71 81.19 -22.15
N PRO A 11 -19.05 81.15 -22.01
CA PRO A 11 -19.97 80.55 -21.00
C PRO A 11 -21.16 79.77 -21.64
N THR A 12 -21.97 79.13 -20.79
CA THR A 12 -23.46 79.02 -20.82
C THR A 12 -24.22 78.83 -22.14
N THR A 13 -25.02 77.75 -22.27
CA THR A 13 -26.46 77.88 -22.65
C THR A 13 -27.30 76.68 -22.17
N LEU A 14 -28.42 77.01 -21.55
CA LEU A 14 -29.60 76.20 -21.19
C LEU A 14 -30.30 75.59 -22.42
N LEU A 15 -30.87 74.38 -22.32
CA LEU A 15 -32.19 74.12 -22.94
C LEU A 15 -32.92 72.88 -22.37
N ARG A 16 -33.94 73.16 -21.55
CA ARG A 16 -35.34 72.70 -21.68
C ARG A 16 -35.66 71.19 -21.73
N HIS A 17 -36.24 70.71 -20.62
CA HIS A 17 -37.22 69.61 -20.46
C HIS A 17 -38.33 69.63 -21.55
N PRO A 18 -38.97 68.51 -21.97
CA PRO A 18 -40.01 67.85 -21.15
C PRO A 18 -40.29 66.34 -21.39
N HIS A 19 -41.01 65.76 -20.41
CA HIS A 19 -41.91 64.58 -20.42
C HIS A 19 -42.06 63.77 -21.72
N HIS A 20 -41.84 62.44 -21.68
CA HIS A 20 -42.91 61.45 -21.90
C HIS A 20 -42.48 59.97 -21.75
N ILE A 21 -43.42 59.19 -21.23
CA ILE A 21 -43.70 57.76 -21.53
C ILE A 21 -42.78 56.69 -20.95
N ILE A 22 -43.37 56.01 -19.97
CA ILE A 22 -43.16 54.62 -19.57
C ILE A 22 -43.19 53.72 -20.81
N GLN A 23 -42.08 53.05 -21.12
CA GLN A 23 -42.11 51.71 -21.70
C GLN A 23 -41.17 50.81 -20.91
N LYS A 24 -41.78 49.81 -20.27
CA LYS A 24 -41.11 48.71 -19.59
C LYS A 24 -40.23 47.97 -20.61
N PRO A 25 -38.97 47.61 -20.29
CA PRO A 25 -38.18 46.78 -21.18
C PRO A 25 -38.85 45.40 -21.34
N PRO A 26 -38.76 44.80 -22.54
CA PRO A 26 -39.46 43.56 -22.88
C PRO A 26 -38.98 42.41 -21.99
N VAL A 27 -39.96 41.68 -21.45
CA VAL A 27 -39.77 40.39 -20.80
C VAL A 27 -39.08 39.47 -21.79
N VAL A 28 -37.77 39.26 -21.59
CA VAL A 28 -37.05 38.15 -22.22
C VAL A 28 -37.70 36.87 -21.73
N LEU A 29 -38.41 36.20 -22.65
CA LEU A 29 -38.84 34.82 -22.53
C LEU A 29 -37.62 33.94 -22.23
N LEU A 30 -37.36 33.71 -20.94
CA LEU A 30 -36.43 32.68 -20.49
C LEU A 30 -37.07 31.32 -20.79
N SER A 31 -36.41 30.62 -21.70
CA SER A 31 -36.64 29.23 -22.09
C SER A 31 -36.88 28.29 -20.89
N PRO A 32 -37.78 27.28 -21.00
CA PRO A 32 -38.05 26.31 -19.96
C PRO A 32 -37.01 25.17 -19.98
N TYR A 33 -36.00 25.24 -19.10
CA TYR A 33 -35.01 24.20 -18.73
C TYR A 33 -34.04 23.70 -19.84
N PRO A 34 -32.83 23.16 -19.53
CA PRO A 34 -32.31 22.75 -18.23
C PRO A 34 -31.01 23.49 -17.85
N HIS A 35 -30.97 24.09 -16.66
CA HIS A 35 -29.69 24.51 -16.08
C HIS A 35 -28.99 23.27 -15.48
N THR A 36 -28.17 22.58 -16.27
CA THR A 36 -27.19 21.61 -15.76
C THR A 36 -26.01 22.35 -15.12
N ARG A 37 -26.28 23.09 -14.04
CA ARG A 37 -25.24 23.76 -13.23
C ARG A 37 -24.68 22.84 -12.13
N ASN A 38 -24.73 21.52 -12.33
CA ASN A 38 -24.32 20.54 -11.32
C ASN A 38 -23.35 19.46 -11.83
N THR A 39 -22.86 19.55 -13.07
CA THR A 39 -21.94 18.55 -13.61
C THR A 39 -20.62 18.51 -12.83
N ARG A 40 -20.09 19.65 -12.37
CA ARG A 40 -18.82 19.71 -11.62
C ARG A 40 -18.92 19.07 -10.23
N MET A 41 -20.02 19.30 -9.51
CA MET A 41 -20.28 18.71 -8.20
C MET A 41 -20.59 17.21 -8.33
N ALA A 42 -21.37 16.79 -9.32
CA ALA A 42 -21.68 15.38 -9.56
C ALA A 42 -20.48 14.55 -10.05
N HIS A 43 -19.56 15.15 -10.84
CA HIS A 43 -18.30 14.51 -11.22
C HIS A 43 -17.36 14.35 -10.01
N GLN A 44 -17.29 15.36 -9.13
CA GLN A 44 -16.57 15.24 -7.86
C GLN A 44 -17.18 14.17 -6.96
N GLN A 45 -18.50 14.05 -6.88
CA GLN A 45 -19.19 13.05 -6.05
C GLN A 45 -19.04 11.62 -6.60
N HIS A 46 -19.04 11.43 -7.92
CA HIS A 46 -18.77 10.11 -8.52
C HIS A 46 -17.31 9.66 -8.36
N GLN A 47 -16.35 10.59 -8.44
CA GLN A 47 -14.93 10.32 -8.12
C GLN A 47 -14.76 9.88 -6.65
N GLN A 48 -15.62 10.35 -5.74
CA GLN A 48 -15.59 9.93 -4.33
C GLN A 48 -16.03 8.47 -4.12
N GLN A 49 -16.83 7.89 -5.02
CA GLN A 49 -17.30 6.50 -4.93
C GLN A 49 -16.36 5.49 -5.59
N GLN A 50 -15.56 5.92 -6.56
CA GLN A 50 -14.54 5.05 -7.16
C GLN A 50 -13.38 4.85 -6.18
N ARG A 51 -13.14 3.60 -5.77
CA ARG A 51 -12.00 3.25 -4.92
C ARG A 51 -10.72 3.59 -5.70
N LEU A 52 -9.90 4.47 -5.15
CA LEU A 52 -8.62 4.82 -5.75
C LEU A 52 -7.76 3.56 -5.84
N LYS A 53 -7.15 3.30 -7.00
CA LYS A 53 -6.28 2.14 -7.14
C LYS A 53 -5.10 2.23 -6.16
N PRO A 54 -4.66 1.10 -5.60
CA PRO A 54 -3.53 1.09 -4.68
C PRO A 54 -2.23 1.42 -5.40
N ALA A 55 -1.27 2.00 -4.67
CA ALA A 55 -0.01 2.49 -5.25
C ALA A 55 0.79 1.40 -5.99
N HIS A 56 0.74 0.14 -5.55
CA HIS A 56 1.46 -0.96 -6.20
C HIS A 56 0.91 -1.28 -7.59
N GLU A 57 -0.41 -1.22 -7.79
CA GLU A 57 -1.03 -1.42 -9.12
C GLU A 57 -0.68 -0.27 -10.06
N ILE A 58 -0.69 0.95 -9.54
CA ILE A 58 -0.29 2.14 -10.29
C ILE A 58 1.18 2.04 -10.69
N TYR A 59 2.05 1.66 -9.76
CA TYR A 59 3.47 1.46 -10.02
C TYR A 59 3.71 0.41 -11.11
N ALA A 60 3.06 -0.76 -11.00
CA ALA A 60 3.13 -1.79 -12.02
C ALA A 60 2.70 -1.25 -13.38
N ARG A 61 1.62 -0.45 -13.43
CA ARG A 61 1.17 0.15 -14.69
C ARG A 61 2.19 1.12 -15.28
N LEU A 62 2.81 1.97 -14.46
CA LEU A 62 3.84 2.92 -14.89
C LEU A 62 5.08 2.23 -15.47
N ILE A 63 5.44 1.03 -14.97
CA ILE A 63 6.56 0.26 -15.52
C ILE A 63 6.27 -0.24 -16.93
N TRP A 64 5.05 -0.75 -17.17
CA TRP A 64 4.72 -1.44 -18.42
C TRP A 64 4.10 -0.53 -19.49
N ASP A 65 3.49 0.58 -19.10
CA ASP A 65 2.74 1.45 -19.99
C ASP A 65 3.58 2.65 -20.45
N THR A 66 4.29 2.45 -21.56
CA THR A 66 5.19 3.46 -22.16
C THR A 66 4.46 4.70 -22.67
N GLN A 67 3.13 4.64 -22.85
CA GLN A 67 2.32 5.81 -23.22
C GLN A 67 2.14 6.79 -22.06
N ILE A 68 2.23 6.30 -20.82
CA ILE A 68 2.00 7.08 -19.61
C ILE A 68 3.33 7.60 -19.06
N ALA A 69 4.33 6.72 -19.00
CA ALA A 69 5.68 7.05 -18.57
C ALA A 69 6.67 6.55 -19.63
N PRO A 70 7.05 7.39 -20.61
CA PRO A 70 8.08 7.05 -21.58
C PRO A 70 9.35 6.61 -20.85
N ASP A 71 9.87 5.44 -21.23
CA ASP A 71 11.08 4.83 -20.68
C ASP A 71 11.04 4.57 -19.16
N GLY A 72 9.85 4.57 -18.54
CA GLY A 72 9.70 4.41 -17.10
C GLY A 72 10.27 5.57 -16.29
N LEU A 73 10.42 6.75 -16.91
CA LEU A 73 10.88 7.97 -16.27
C LEU A 73 9.72 8.63 -15.52
N PHE A 74 9.64 8.34 -14.22
CA PHE A 74 8.71 8.97 -13.30
C PHE A 74 9.34 9.18 -11.93
N THR A 75 8.78 10.12 -11.18
CA THR A 75 9.18 10.45 -9.81
C THR A 75 8.15 9.90 -8.83
N VAL A 76 8.65 9.25 -7.78
CA VAL A 76 7.85 8.69 -6.69
C VAL A 76 7.94 9.62 -5.49
N GLY A 77 6.79 10.17 -5.09
CA GLY A 77 6.65 10.89 -3.83
C GLY A 77 6.29 9.93 -2.71
N TYR A 78 7.16 9.76 -1.71
CA TYR A 78 6.95 8.87 -0.58
C TYR A 78 7.13 9.59 0.75
N GLU A 79 6.51 9.06 1.80
CA GLU A 79 6.63 9.58 3.15
C GLU A 79 7.75 8.86 3.92
N ASP A 80 8.83 9.58 4.18
CA ASP A 80 9.92 9.15 5.03
C ASP A 80 9.54 9.23 6.53
N ARG A 81 10.26 8.46 7.37
CA ARG A 81 10.00 8.41 8.82
C ARG A 81 10.34 9.71 9.53
N PHE A 82 11.27 10.49 8.99
CA PHE A 82 11.86 11.63 9.69
C PHE A 82 11.73 12.92 8.87
N LEU A 83 11.92 12.84 7.55
CA LEU A 83 12.00 14.01 6.69
C LEU A 83 10.67 14.41 6.05
N GLY A 84 9.60 13.64 6.27
CA GLY A 84 8.30 13.87 5.67
C GLY A 84 8.26 13.40 4.21
N VAL A 85 7.58 14.15 3.34
CA VAL A 85 7.43 13.74 1.93
C VAL A 85 8.70 14.04 1.15
N MET A 86 9.30 12.98 0.62
CA MET A 86 10.48 13.03 -0.24
C MET A 86 10.14 12.55 -1.65
N GLU A 87 10.93 12.98 -2.61
CA GLU A 87 10.85 12.54 -4.01
C GLU A 87 12.08 11.69 -4.34
N ALA A 88 11.85 10.58 -5.03
CA ALA A 88 12.91 9.74 -5.58
C ALA A 88 12.59 9.40 -7.04
N THR A 89 13.63 9.25 -7.84
CA THR A 89 13.51 8.61 -9.15
C THR A 89 13.16 7.13 -8.98
N ARG A 90 12.71 6.49 -10.06
CA ARG A 90 12.44 5.04 -10.06
C ARG A 90 13.63 4.23 -9.54
N ALA A 91 14.84 4.51 -10.00
CA ALA A 91 16.04 3.76 -9.62
C ALA A 91 16.32 3.88 -8.11
N GLU A 92 16.28 5.10 -7.59
CA GLU A 92 16.48 5.37 -6.16
C GLU A 92 15.37 4.74 -5.30
N PHE A 93 14.13 4.72 -5.80
CA PHE A 93 13.01 4.08 -5.11
C PHE A 93 13.18 2.56 -4.99
N GLU A 94 13.63 1.89 -6.07
CA GLU A 94 13.90 0.45 -6.07
C GLU A 94 15.10 0.10 -5.17
N GLU A 95 16.15 0.92 -5.16
CA GLU A 95 17.33 0.71 -4.32
C GLU A 95 17.09 0.97 -2.83
N ALA A 96 16.24 1.95 -2.48
CA ALA A 96 15.93 2.30 -1.09
C ALA A 96 14.92 1.35 -0.41
N GLU A 97 14.43 0.32 -1.11
CA GLU A 97 13.45 -0.66 -0.61
C GLU A 97 12.21 -0.01 0.05
N ILE A 98 11.74 1.11 -0.49
CA ILE A 98 10.64 1.87 0.12
C ILE A 98 9.32 1.10 -0.06
N PRO A 99 8.59 0.77 1.02
CA PRO A 99 7.32 0.05 0.90
C PRO A 99 6.24 0.85 0.16
N TYR A 100 5.45 0.17 -0.68
CA TYR A 100 4.37 0.79 -1.46
C TYR A 100 3.33 1.55 -0.63
N HIS A 101 3.09 1.15 0.61
CA HIS A 101 2.13 1.84 1.49
C HIS A 101 2.58 3.25 1.90
N ARG A 102 3.86 3.57 1.72
CA ARG A 102 4.46 4.89 1.99
C ARG A 102 4.38 5.83 0.80
N ILE A 103 4.01 5.33 -0.38
CA ILE A 103 3.87 6.18 -1.56
C ILE A 103 2.65 7.06 -1.40
N ARG A 104 2.84 8.36 -1.64
CA ARG A 104 1.81 9.40 -1.59
C ARG A 104 1.37 9.82 -2.99
N TYR A 105 2.31 9.94 -3.95
CA TYR A 105 1.98 10.32 -5.33
C TYR A 105 3.03 9.84 -6.35
N PHE A 106 2.66 9.89 -7.62
CA PHE A 106 3.54 9.70 -8.77
C PHE A 106 3.46 10.91 -9.70
N LYS A 107 4.61 11.35 -10.22
CA LYS A 107 4.73 12.43 -11.21
C LYS A 107 5.42 11.91 -12.48
N ASN A 108 5.03 12.43 -13.63
CA ASN A 108 5.79 12.18 -14.86
C ASN A 108 7.09 13.01 -14.87
N SER A 109 7.94 12.76 -15.86
CA SER A 109 9.17 13.54 -16.09
C SER A 109 8.92 15.02 -16.40
N ALA A 110 7.72 15.41 -16.85
CA ALA A 110 7.32 16.80 -17.06
C ALA A 110 6.81 17.51 -15.79
N GLY A 111 6.64 16.77 -14.68
CA GLY A 111 6.13 17.28 -13.40
C GLY A 111 4.61 17.19 -13.21
N ASP A 112 3.86 16.64 -14.17
CA ASP A 112 2.42 16.43 -14.06
C ASP A 112 2.08 15.31 -13.06
N MET A 113 1.03 15.54 -12.28
CA MET A 113 0.53 14.56 -11.31
C MET A 113 -0.19 13.41 -12.04
N LEU A 114 0.39 12.22 -11.99
CA LEU A 114 -0.20 11.03 -12.59
C LEU A 114 -1.20 10.36 -11.63
N TRP A 115 -0.82 10.30 -10.36
CA TRP A 115 -1.64 9.71 -9.30
C TRP A 115 -1.30 10.36 -7.96
N ASN A 116 -2.30 10.70 -7.15
CA ASN A 116 -2.10 11.26 -5.82
C ASN A 116 -3.15 10.72 -4.86
N ARG A 117 -2.68 10.08 -3.77
CA ARG A 117 -3.53 9.47 -2.75
C ARG A 117 -4.38 10.50 -1.99
N GLU A 118 -3.79 11.61 -1.60
CA GLU A 118 -4.45 12.63 -0.77
C GLU A 118 -5.46 13.44 -1.57
N GLN A 119 -5.10 13.77 -2.82
CA GLN A 119 -5.98 14.50 -3.72
C GLN A 119 -6.98 13.58 -4.45
N ARG A 120 -6.95 12.26 -4.17
CA ARG A 120 -7.73 11.23 -4.87
C ARG A 120 -7.69 11.38 -6.39
N LEU A 121 -6.52 11.71 -6.91
CA LEU A 121 -6.30 11.95 -8.34
C LEU A 121 -5.76 10.66 -8.96
N ASP A 122 -6.40 10.22 -10.04
CA ASP A 122 -5.94 9.10 -10.86
C ASP A 122 -6.12 9.43 -12.33
N THR A 123 -5.05 9.95 -12.94
CA THR A 123 -5.00 10.29 -14.36
C THR A 123 -4.69 9.06 -15.23
N ILE A 124 -4.16 8.00 -14.62
CA ILE A 124 -3.68 6.80 -15.31
C ILE A 124 -4.87 5.94 -15.73
N THR A 125 -5.80 5.67 -14.81
CA THR A 125 -6.94 4.78 -15.07
C THR A 125 -8.06 5.47 -15.83
N THR A 126 -8.16 6.79 -15.71
CA THR A 126 -9.18 7.60 -16.39
C THR A 126 -8.87 7.82 -17.87
N ARG A 127 -7.60 7.67 -18.30
CA ARG A 127 -7.19 7.83 -19.71
C ARG A 127 -7.42 6.60 -20.58
N THR A 128 -7.51 5.41 -19.99
CA THR A 128 -7.96 4.23 -20.72
C THR A 128 -9.47 4.33 -20.94
N PRO A 129 -9.99 4.29 -22.18
CA PRO A 129 -11.43 4.30 -22.41
C PRO A 129 -12.01 3.10 -21.67
N ALA A 130 -12.90 3.39 -20.72
CA ALA A 130 -13.57 2.41 -19.91
C ALA A 130 -14.33 1.44 -20.82
N THR A 131 -13.73 0.28 -21.09
CA THR A 131 -14.49 -0.91 -21.43
C THR A 131 -15.23 -1.34 -20.16
N GLN A 132 -16.41 -0.73 -20.01
CA GLN A 132 -17.57 -1.17 -19.24
C GLN A 132 -17.39 -1.30 -17.72
N SER A 133 -17.97 -0.34 -16.98
CA SER A 133 -18.68 -0.67 -15.75
C SER A 133 -19.98 -1.39 -16.14
N PRO A 134 -20.28 -2.60 -15.65
CA PRO A 134 -21.63 -3.13 -15.73
C PRO A 134 -22.54 -2.32 -14.78
N PRO A 135 -23.80 -2.05 -15.15
CA PRO A 135 -24.78 -1.55 -14.21
C PRO A 135 -24.95 -2.57 -13.08
N THR A 136 -24.89 -2.07 -11.85
CA THR A 136 -25.20 -2.81 -10.64
C THR A 136 -26.61 -3.36 -10.72
N ASP A 137 -26.74 -4.68 -10.74
CA ASP A 137 -27.74 -5.40 -9.95
C ASP A 137 -27.05 -6.69 -9.47
N ASP A 138 -26.97 -6.82 -8.14
CA ASP A 138 -26.59 -7.97 -7.32
C ASP A 138 -25.83 -9.16 -7.97
N GLU A 139 -24.55 -9.35 -7.59
CA GLU A 139 -24.05 -10.58 -6.93
C GLU A 139 -22.50 -10.66 -6.92
N LYS A 140 -21.95 -10.52 -5.72
CA LYS A 140 -20.80 -11.23 -5.10
C LYS A 140 -20.00 -12.19 -6.01
N GLY A 141 -18.71 -11.92 -6.24
CA GLY A 141 -17.77 -12.98 -6.64
C GLY A 141 -16.43 -12.52 -7.22
N ASP A 142 -15.39 -12.60 -6.38
CA ASP A 142 -13.98 -12.32 -6.63
C ASP A 142 -13.36 -12.87 -7.94
N GLU A 143 -12.41 -12.05 -8.40
CA GLU A 143 -11.51 -12.15 -9.53
C GLU A 143 -10.64 -13.42 -9.56
N LYS A 144 -10.28 -13.82 -10.79
CA LYS A 144 -8.93 -14.34 -11.05
C LYS A 144 -8.34 -13.68 -12.28
N ALA A 145 -7.24 -12.98 -12.04
CA ALA A 145 -6.28 -12.52 -13.03
C ALA A 145 -5.69 -13.68 -13.83
N ASN A 146 -5.48 -13.41 -15.12
CA ASN A 146 -4.67 -14.19 -16.05
C ASN A 146 -3.43 -13.39 -16.42
N SER A 147 -2.27 -14.06 -16.54
CA SER A 147 -1.37 -14.02 -17.72
C SER A 147 0.01 -14.63 -17.40
N PRO A 148 0.87 -15.01 -18.40
CA PRO A 148 0.65 -15.00 -19.85
C PRO A 148 1.25 -16.20 -20.66
N SER A 149 0.92 -16.19 -21.96
CA SER A 149 1.75 -16.55 -23.14
C SER A 149 1.91 -18.01 -23.59
N ALA A 150 1.29 -18.35 -24.74
CA ALA A 150 1.99 -18.78 -25.95
C ALA A 150 1.01 -18.97 -27.13
N GLN A 151 1.24 -18.16 -28.16
CA GLN A 151 0.96 -18.24 -29.61
C GLN A 151 -0.08 -19.23 -30.17
N GLU A 152 -0.92 -18.64 -31.02
CA GLU A 152 -2.01 -19.20 -31.79
C GLU A 152 -1.52 -19.90 -33.07
N ASP A 153 -2.18 -21.01 -33.43
CA ASP A 153 -2.32 -21.43 -34.82
C ASP A 153 -3.73 -22.04 -35.02
N SER A 154 -4.48 -21.46 -35.96
CA SER A 154 -5.70 -21.95 -36.64
C SER A 154 -7.04 -22.13 -35.87
N GLU A 155 -8.01 -21.27 -36.24
CA GLU A 155 -9.47 -21.52 -36.24
C GLU A 155 -9.83 -22.64 -37.26
N PRO A 156 -10.90 -23.44 -37.05
CA PRO A 156 -12.21 -22.98 -37.51
C PRO A 156 -13.40 -23.37 -36.62
N THR A 157 -14.29 -22.40 -36.41
CA THR A 157 -15.77 -22.47 -36.41
C THR A 157 -16.40 -23.87 -36.49
N HIS A 158 -17.16 -24.29 -35.46
CA HIS A 158 -18.45 -25.01 -35.61
C HIS A 158 -19.16 -25.24 -34.25
N GLY A 159 -20.41 -24.79 -34.16
CA GLY A 159 -21.52 -25.60 -33.63
C GLY A 159 -21.67 -25.81 -32.13
N HIS A 160 -22.76 -25.23 -31.60
CA HIS A 160 -23.48 -25.63 -30.39
C HIS A 160 -23.47 -27.14 -30.08
N ALA A 161 -22.90 -27.53 -28.92
CA ALA A 161 -23.38 -28.56 -28.00
C ALA A 161 -22.39 -28.72 -26.83
N LEU A 162 -22.84 -29.25 -25.68
CA LEU A 162 -22.06 -29.74 -24.52
C LEU A 162 -21.92 -28.79 -23.31
N THR A 163 -23.03 -28.48 -22.63
CA THR A 163 -23.00 -27.85 -21.29
C THR A 163 -22.73 -28.85 -20.13
N THR A 164 -22.67 -30.16 -20.42
CA THR A 164 -22.49 -31.22 -19.41
C THR A 164 -21.03 -31.39 -18.95
N GLY A 165 -20.05 -31.01 -19.78
CA GLY A 165 -18.61 -31.18 -19.49
C GLY A 165 -18.03 -30.16 -18.50
N HIS A 166 -18.60 -28.95 -18.43
CA HIS A 166 -18.08 -27.88 -17.57
C HIS A 166 -18.30 -28.16 -16.07
N LYS A 167 -19.37 -28.86 -15.71
CA LYS A 167 -19.64 -29.24 -14.30
C LYS A 167 -18.64 -30.30 -13.80
N ALA A 168 -18.30 -31.29 -14.64
CA ALA A 168 -17.30 -32.31 -14.32
C ALA A 168 -15.90 -31.69 -14.13
N LYS A 169 -15.49 -30.79 -15.03
CA LYS A 169 -14.20 -30.07 -14.92
C LYS A 169 -14.12 -29.22 -13.65
N LYS A 170 -15.21 -28.54 -13.25
CA LYS A 170 -15.28 -27.77 -12.00
C LYS A 170 -15.20 -28.66 -10.75
N ALA A 171 -15.81 -29.85 -10.76
CA ALA A 171 -15.74 -30.79 -9.64
C ALA A 171 -14.31 -31.30 -9.40
N VAL A 172 -13.62 -31.71 -10.47
CA VAL A 172 -12.21 -32.16 -10.41
C VAL A 172 -11.30 -31.04 -9.90
N LEU A 173 -11.52 -29.80 -10.34
CA LEU A 173 -10.72 -28.66 -9.89
C LEU A 173 -10.96 -28.35 -8.40
N LYS A 174 -12.21 -28.46 -7.92
CA LYS A 174 -12.57 -28.27 -6.50
C LYS A 174 -11.89 -29.33 -5.63
N GLU A 175 -11.92 -30.59 -6.06
CA GLU A 175 -11.27 -31.70 -5.35
C GLU A 175 -9.75 -31.51 -5.28
N LYS A 176 -9.11 -31.12 -6.39
CA LYS A 176 -7.66 -30.83 -6.42
C LYS A 176 -7.28 -29.70 -5.45
N ARG A 177 -8.09 -28.64 -5.39
CA ARG A 177 -7.90 -27.52 -4.44
C ARG A 177 -8.08 -27.98 -2.99
N GLN A 178 -9.08 -28.82 -2.72
CA GLN A 178 -9.32 -29.35 -1.37
C GLN A 178 -8.17 -30.24 -0.89
N ARG A 179 -7.64 -31.12 -1.76
CA ARG A 179 -6.47 -31.95 -1.45
C ARG A 179 -5.23 -31.11 -1.20
N ALA A 180 -4.99 -30.06 -1.99
CA ALA A 180 -3.86 -29.17 -1.78
C ALA A 180 -3.94 -28.44 -0.43
N LEU A 181 -5.12 -27.95 -0.03
CA LEU A 181 -5.33 -27.34 1.27
C LEU A 181 -5.15 -28.33 2.42
N GLN A 182 -5.61 -29.57 2.25
CA GLN A 182 -5.42 -30.62 3.25
C GLN A 182 -3.93 -30.95 3.41
N GLN A 183 -3.20 -31.12 2.30
CA GLN A 183 -1.77 -31.37 2.32
C GLN A 183 -1.00 -30.21 2.96
N GLN A 184 -1.38 -28.96 2.69
CA GLN A 184 -0.76 -27.79 3.33
C GLN A 184 -1.00 -27.78 4.85
N ARG A 185 -2.21 -28.15 5.31
CA ARG A 185 -2.51 -28.25 6.75
C ARG A 185 -1.75 -29.38 7.43
N GLU A 186 -1.61 -30.52 6.76
CA GLU A 186 -0.84 -31.66 7.26
C GLU A 186 0.66 -31.31 7.31
N SER A 187 1.19 -30.63 6.29
CA SER A 187 2.57 -30.13 6.28
C SER A 187 2.81 -29.13 7.42
N ALA A 188 1.95 -28.13 7.58
CA ALA A 188 2.08 -27.14 8.66
C ALA A 188 1.95 -27.78 10.05
N ARG A 189 1.14 -28.84 10.18
CA ARG A 189 1.05 -29.62 11.42
C ARG A 189 2.33 -30.42 11.67
N GLY A 190 2.89 -31.04 10.63
CA GLY A 190 4.15 -31.77 10.71
C GLY A 190 5.32 -30.87 11.09
N GLU A 191 5.43 -29.69 10.47
CA GLU A 191 6.44 -28.67 10.80
C GLU A 191 6.35 -28.24 12.27
N LYS A 192 5.14 -28.00 12.77
CA LYS A 192 4.93 -27.65 14.18
C LYS A 192 5.32 -28.77 15.13
N GLU A 193 4.97 -30.02 14.80
CA GLU A 193 5.33 -31.20 15.60
C GLU A 193 6.86 -31.45 15.58
N GLU A 194 7.54 -31.14 14.48
CA GLU A 194 8.99 -31.20 14.35
C GLU A 194 9.69 -30.10 15.14
N GLU A 195 9.19 -28.86 15.06
CA GLU A 195 9.67 -27.72 15.86
C GLU A 195 9.54 -28.01 17.37
N GLU A 196 8.39 -28.53 17.82
CA GLU A 196 8.19 -28.90 19.22
C GLU A 196 9.12 -30.04 19.67
N ARG A 197 9.48 -30.96 18.77
CA ARG A 197 10.48 -31.99 19.07
C ARG A 197 11.87 -31.38 19.24
N ALA A 198 12.27 -30.49 18.33
CA ALA A 198 13.56 -29.81 18.42
C ALA A 198 13.66 -28.94 19.68
N GLU A 199 12.58 -28.27 20.08
CA GLU A 199 12.53 -27.51 21.33
C GLU A 199 12.68 -28.40 22.56
N ARG A 200 12.00 -29.56 22.60
CA ARG A 200 12.17 -30.56 23.67
C ARG A 200 13.59 -31.08 23.76
N GLU A 201 14.21 -31.43 22.62
CA GLU A 201 15.61 -31.88 22.60
C GLU A 201 16.58 -30.79 23.09
N HIS A 202 16.36 -29.54 22.68
CA HIS A 202 17.17 -28.42 23.15
C HIS A 202 17.02 -28.20 24.66
N GLU A 203 15.80 -28.33 25.17
CA GLU A 203 15.50 -28.22 26.60
C GLU A 203 16.15 -29.35 27.40
N GLU A 204 16.08 -30.59 26.94
CA GLU A 204 16.77 -31.74 27.56
C GLU A 204 18.29 -31.50 27.63
N VAL A 205 18.88 -30.95 26.58
CA VAL A 205 20.31 -30.60 26.56
C VAL A 205 20.62 -29.48 27.57
N ARG A 206 19.73 -28.50 27.72
CA ARG A 206 19.88 -27.41 28.69
C ARG A 206 19.81 -27.95 30.12
N GLU A 207 18.86 -28.84 30.39
CA GLU A 207 18.69 -29.47 31.69
C GLU A 207 19.88 -30.37 32.05
N ALA A 208 20.35 -31.20 31.13
CA ALA A 208 21.53 -32.04 31.34
C ALA A 208 22.80 -31.22 31.68
N LYS A 209 22.99 -30.08 31.01
CA LYS A 209 24.11 -29.15 31.33
C LYS A 209 23.98 -28.53 32.71
N LEU A 210 22.76 -28.21 33.14
CA LEU A 210 22.54 -27.68 34.49
C LEU A 210 22.81 -28.75 35.55
N GLU A 211 22.40 -29.99 35.31
CA GLU A 211 22.68 -31.11 36.21
C GLU A 211 24.19 -31.37 36.34
N GLU A 212 24.95 -31.32 35.24
CA GLU A 212 26.40 -31.44 35.26
C GLU A 212 27.06 -30.34 36.12
N VAL A 213 26.59 -29.10 35.99
CA VAL A 213 27.06 -27.97 36.80
C VAL A 213 26.73 -28.16 38.28
N GLU A 214 25.51 -28.59 38.60
CA GLU A 214 25.13 -28.89 39.98
C GLU A 214 25.99 -30.01 40.57
N GLU A 215 26.24 -31.07 39.82
CA GLU A 215 27.07 -32.18 40.28
C GLU A 215 28.50 -31.70 40.54
N ARG A 216 29.04 -30.84 39.67
CA ARG A 216 30.35 -30.22 39.86
C ARG A 216 30.41 -29.38 41.14
N ILE A 217 29.36 -28.61 41.43
CA ILE A 217 29.25 -27.84 42.67
C ILE A 217 29.22 -28.78 43.88
N ARG A 218 28.42 -29.85 43.84
CA ARG A 218 28.34 -30.85 44.93
C ARG A 218 29.69 -31.53 45.18
N ARG A 219 30.40 -31.91 44.12
CA ARG A 219 31.75 -32.49 44.22
C ARG A 219 32.72 -31.49 44.87
N PHE A 220 32.69 -30.22 44.45
CA PHE A 220 33.54 -29.17 45.02
C PHE A 220 33.26 -28.93 46.51
N GLN A 221 31.98 -28.82 46.91
CA GLN A 221 31.59 -28.67 48.32
C GLN A 221 32.03 -29.87 49.17
N THR A 222 31.96 -31.09 48.63
CA THR A 222 32.43 -32.30 49.32
C THR A 222 33.94 -32.25 49.59
N VAL A 223 34.72 -31.77 48.62
CA VAL A 223 36.18 -31.59 48.78
C VAL A 223 36.48 -30.54 49.85
N LEU A 224 35.77 -29.41 49.87
CA LEU A 224 35.93 -28.38 50.90
C LEU A 224 35.65 -28.93 52.30
N LYS A 225 34.53 -29.65 52.48
CA LYS A 225 34.16 -30.25 53.76
C LYS A 225 35.17 -31.28 54.26
N LYS A 226 35.86 -31.98 53.34
CA LYS A 226 36.93 -32.94 53.69
C LYS A 226 38.20 -32.25 54.18
N GLN A 227 38.54 -31.07 53.67
CA GLN A 227 39.71 -30.31 54.15
C GLN A 227 39.50 -29.67 55.53
N GLU A 228 38.27 -29.31 55.88
CA GLU A 228 37.94 -28.76 57.20
C GLU A 228 37.93 -29.83 58.32
N GLY A 229 37.77 -31.11 57.97
CA GLY A 229 37.70 -32.21 58.94
C GLY A 229 39.05 -32.80 59.39
N ASP A 230 40.14 -32.55 58.67
CA ASP A 230 41.46 -33.19 58.90
C ASP A 230 42.49 -32.24 59.56
N GLY A 231 42.11 -30.99 59.84
CA GLY A 231 42.98 -29.96 60.44
C GLY A 231 42.84 -29.78 61.97
N GLY A 232 42.09 -30.64 62.66
CA GLY A 232 41.68 -30.45 64.07
C GLY A 232 42.40 -31.31 65.12
N GLY A 233 43.51 -31.97 64.79
CA GLY A 233 44.21 -32.88 65.70
C GLY A 233 45.66 -32.47 65.99
N GLU A 234 45.96 -32.25 67.27
CA GLU A 234 47.29 -32.37 67.89
C GLU A 234 48.13 -31.08 68.07
N THR A 235 47.63 -30.11 68.83
CA THR A 235 48.50 -29.26 69.67
C THR A 235 48.76 -29.98 70.99
N LYS A 236 49.78 -30.84 71.01
CA LYS A 236 50.25 -31.51 72.23
C LYS A 236 50.92 -30.49 73.16
N GLU A 237 50.24 -30.17 74.26
CA GLU A 237 50.82 -29.51 75.43
C GLU A 237 52.09 -30.23 75.87
N MET A 238 53.22 -29.51 75.90
CA MET A 238 54.35 -29.83 76.75
C MET A 238 54.45 -28.76 77.82
N VAL A 239 53.71 -28.97 78.92
CA VAL A 239 53.87 -28.23 80.16
C VAL A 239 54.87 -28.98 81.05
N GLY A 240 55.96 -28.29 81.38
CA GLY A 240 56.60 -28.26 82.70
C GLY A 240 57.12 -29.57 83.32
N GLY A 241 58.44 -29.73 83.32
CA GLY A 241 59.16 -30.66 84.20
C GLY A 241 60.58 -30.18 84.45
N LEU A 242 60.75 -29.29 85.42
CA LEU A 242 62.03 -28.84 85.98
C LEU A 242 61.93 -29.03 87.50
N ASP A 243 62.51 -30.12 87.98
CA ASP A 243 63.03 -30.28 89.36
C ASP A 243 64.19 -31.29 89.31
#